data_AF-A0A7S4IQE1-F1
#
_entry.id   AF-A0A7S4IQE1-F1
#
_cell.length_a   1.000
_cell.length_b   1.000
_cell.length_c   1.000
_cell.angle_alpha   90.00
_cell.angle_beta   90.00
_cell.angle_gamma   90.00
#
_symmetry.space_group_name_H-M   'P 1'
#
loop_
_entity.id
_entity.type
_entity.pdbx_description
1 polymer ?
#
loop_
_entity_poly.entity_id
_entity_poly.type
_entity_poly.pdbx_seq_one_letter_code
_entity_poly.pdbx_strand_id
1 'polypeptide(L)'
;AQAAAKAYGRLLELARGDDTAPAAGARADAHLQLARALSMPGKRDAATPKAFRTRLERALSHAHKAAEGFTRLPDGDPMDVAYSTNGVAGVLEKLGRDDEAVSAMERAYALTVDAKGSEADPAAVRAKKNLDGLRSLAMRKLARAKNVKSEL
;
A
#
# COMPACT_ATOMS: atom_id res chain seq x y z
N ALA A 1 -15.58 -18.39 -7.50
CA ALA A 1 -14.27 -18.86 -7.00
C ALA A 1 -13.23 -19.07 -8.13
N GLN A 2 -13.58 -19.77 -9.21
CA GLN A 2 -12.67 -20.09 -10.32
C GLN A 2 -12.21 -18.85 -11.11
N ALA A 3 -13.10 -17.87 -11.36
CA ALA A 3 -12.75 -16.63 -12.05
C ALA A 3 -11.75 -15.75 -11.26
N ALA A 4 -11.91 -15.64 -9.94
CA ALA A 4 -11.00 -14.87 -9.08
C ALA A 4 -9.60 -15.52 -8.99
N ALA A 5 -9.54 -16.85 -8.93
CA ALA A 5 -8.28 -17.59 -8.96
C ALA A 5 -7.55 -17.43 -10.32
N LYS A 6 -8.30 -17.47 -11.43
CA LYS A 6 -7.76 -17.22 -12.78
C LYS A 6 -7.24 -15.78 -12.92
N ALA A 7 -7.97 -14.80 -12.42
CA ALA A 7 -7.53 -13.40 -12.40
C ALA A 7 -6.24 -13.23 -11.58
N TYR A 8 -6.16 -13.83 -10.39
CA TYR A 8 -4.96 -13.81 -9.57
C TYR A 8 -3.75 -14.49 -10.24
N GLY A 9 -3.96 -15.62 -10.93
CA GLY A 9 -2.92 -16.28 -11.72
C GLY A 9 -2.34 -15.38 -12.81
N ARG A 10 -3.21 -14.71 -13.57
CA ARG A 10 -2.79 -13.77 -14.63
C ARG A 10 -1.99 -12.59 -14.07
N LEU A 11 -2.37 -12.06 -12.91
CA LEU A 11 -1.62 -11.00 -12.24
C LEU A 11 -0.21 -11.47 -11.83
N LEU A 12 -0.08 -12.71 -11.37
CA LEU A 12 1.24 -13.28 -11.05
C LEU A 12 2.12 -13.45 -12.29
N GLU A 13 1.54 -13.84 -13.43
CA GLU A 13 2.27 -13.93 -14.70
C GLU A 13 2.78 -12.55 -15.15
N LEU A 14 1.90 -11.54 -15.14
CA LEU A 14 2.27 -10.16 -15.48
C LEU A 14 3.35 -9.60 -14.55
N ALA A 15 3.27 -9.88 -13.24
CA ALA A 15 4.26 -9.45 -12.27
C ALA A 15 5.65 -10.11 -12.46
N ARG A 16 5.71 -11.28 -13.13
CA ARG A 16 6.95 -12.02 -13.42
C ARG A 16 7.59 -11.65 -14.75
N GLY A 17 6.92 -10.88 -15.60
CA GLY A 17 7.43 -10.43 -16.90
C GLY A 17 8.72 -9.61 -16.78
N ASP A 18 9.36 -9.37 -17.93
CA ASP A 18 10.55 -8.53 -18.02
C ASP A 18 10.24 -7.03 -17.89
N ASP A 19 11.26 -6.22 -17.59
CA ASP A 19 11.13 -4.76 -17.42
C ASP A 19 11.20 -4.00 -18.76
N THR A 20 10.70 -4.60 -19.83
CA THR A 20 10.63 -3.90 -21.12
C THR A 20 9.65 -2.73 -21.05
N ALA A 21 10.01 -1.59 -21.65
CA ALA A 21 9.26 -0.33 -21.56
C ALA A 21 7.74 -0.44 -21.83
N PRO A 22 7.25 -1.16 -22.86
CA PRO A 22 5.80 -1.29 -23.10
C PRO A 22 5.08 -2.19 -22.07
N ALA A 23 5.79 -3.05 -21.33
CA ALA A 23 5.21 -3.95 -20.32
C ALA A 23 5.34 -3.43 -18.88
N ALA A 24 6.23 -2.46 -18.63
CA ALA A 24 6.56 -1.97 -17.29
C ALA A 24 5.34 -1.39 -16.54
N GLY A 25 4.47 -0.63 -17.23
CA GLY A 25 3.25 -0.08 -16.61
C GLY A 25 2.24 -1.16 -16.23
N ALA A 26 1.99 -2.13 -17.12
CA ALA A 26 1.11 -3.25 -16.84
C ALA A 26 1.64 -4.13 -15.69
N ARG A 27 2.96 -4.27 -15.58
CA ARG A 27 3.62 -4.96 -14.47
C ARG A 27 3.44 -4.21 -13.15
N ALA A 28 3.66 -2.90 -13.13
CA ALA A 28 3.47 -2.08 -11.93
C ALA A 28 2.01 -2.15 -11.44
N ASP A 29 1.04 -2.07 -12.35
CA ASP A 29 -0.37 -2.24 -12.03
C ASP A 29 -0.69 -3.65 -11.51
N ALA A 30 -0.10 -4.70 -12.12
CA ALA A 30 -0.27 -6.06 -11.63
C ALA A 30 0.24 -6.22 -10.20
N HIS A 31 1.39 -5.62 -9.87
CA HIS A 31 1.89 -5.54 -8.50
C HIS A 31 0.92 -4.82 -7.56
N LEU A 32 0.35 -3.69 -7.97
CA LEU A 32 -0.61 -2.94 -7.17
C LEU A 32 -1.87 -3.76 -6.88
N GLN A 33 -2.40 -4.46 -7.89
CA GLN A 33 -3.56 -5.33 -7.73
C GLN A 33 -3.27 -6.52 -6.82
N LEU A 34 -2.10 -7.15 -6.94
CA LEU A 34 -1.66 -8.23 -6.04
C LEU A 34 -1.55 -7.74 -4.59
N ALA A 35 -0.97 -6.55 -4.36
CA ALA A 35 -0.89 -5.97 -3.03
C ALA A 35 -2.28 -5.79 -2.41
N ARG A 36 -3.23 -5.23 -3.15
CA ARG A 36 -4.63 -5.06 -2.70
C ARG A 36 -5.30 -6.39 -2.37
N ALA A 37 -5.18 -7.37 -3.27
CA ALA A 37 -5.75 -8.70 -3.08
C ALA A 37 -5.17 -9.39 -1.83
N LEU A 38 -3.86 -9.29 -1.62
CA LEU A 38 -3.18 -9.87 -0.46
C LEU A 38 -3.49 -9.10 0.84
N SER A 39 -3.87 -7.83 0.78
CA SER A 39 -4.16 -7.00 1.95
C SER A 39 -5.57 -7.15 2.51
N MET A 40 -6.49 -7.78 1.77
CA MET A 40 -7.86 -8.00 2.21
C MET A 40 -7.99 -9.35 2.95
N PRO A 41 -8.60 -9.40 4.14
CA PRO A 41 -8.93 -10.68 4.77
C PRO A 41 -9.96 -11.42 3.89
N GLY A 42 -9.61 -12.60 3.37
CA GLY A 42 -10.53 -13.41 2.57
C GLY A 42 -11.43 -14.28 3.43
N LYS A 43 -12.64 -14.60 2.95
CA LYS A 43 -13.56 -15.56 3.60
C LYS A 43 -12.98 -16.98 3.72
N ARG A 44 -11.93 -17.31 2.95
CA ARG A 44 -11.24 -18.61 2.98
C ARG A 44 -10.02 -18.64 3.91
N ASP A 45 -9.72 -17.51 4.54
CA ASP A 45 -8.54 -17.34 5.37
C ASP A 45 -8.96 -17.19 6.83
N ALA A 46 -9.55 -18.26 7.39
CA ALA A 46 -9.46 -18.53 8.83
C ALA A 46 -8.01 -18.92 9.20
N ALA A 47 -7.03 -18.22 8.62
CA ALA A 47 -5.62 -18.54 8.70
C ALA A 47 -5.04 -17.71 9.84
N THR A 48 -4.39 -18.40 10.77
CA THR A 48 -3.78 -17.89 12.00
C THR A 48 -3.12 -16.49 11.88
N PRO A 49 -2.94 -15.75 12.98
CA PRO A 49 -2.24 -14.46 12.97
C PRO A 49 -0.91 -14.48 12.20
N LYS A 50 -0.17 -15.61 12.28
CA LYS A 50 1.07 -15.84 11.52
C LYS A 50 0.83 -15.87 10.01
N ALA A 51 -0.15 -16.64 9.54
CA ALA A 51 -0.46 -16.74 8.11
C ALA A 51 -0.94 -15.40 7.53
N PHE A 52 -1.75 -14.66 8.30
CA PHE A 52 -2.16 -13.32 7.91
C PHE A 52 -0.97 -12.36 7.83
N ARG A 53 -0.07 -12.38 8.80
CA ARG A 53 1.17 -11.58 8.76
C ARG A 53 2.03 -11.91 7.53
N THR A 54 2.28 -13.19 7.26
CA THR A 54 3.04 -13.61 6.06
C THR A 54 2.41 -13.09 4.77
N ARG A 55 1.08 -13.09 4.70
CA ARG A 55 0.36 -12.57 3.54
C ARG A 55 0.52 -11.05 3.41
N LEU A 56 0.48 -10.31 4.51
CA LEU A 56 0.71 -8.87 4.51
C LEU A 56 2.15 -8.52 4.12
N GLU A 57 3.16 -9.27 4.56
CA GLU A 57 4.55 -9.04 4.12
C GLU A 57 4.71 -9.24 2.60
N ARG A 58 4.01 -10.22 2.01
CA ARG A 58 3.93 -10.37 0.55
C ARG A 58 3.23 -9.19 -0.10
N ALA A 59 2.11 -8.74 0.48
CA ALA A 59 1.39 -7.56 0.00
C ALA A 59 2.30 -6.33 -0.03
N LEU A 60 3.12 -6.15 1.02
CA LEU A 60 4.06 -5.03 1.14
C LEU A 60 5.12 -5.07 0.04
N SER A 61 5.70 -6.26 -0.22
CA SER A 61 6.65 -6.43 -1.33
C SER A 61 6.02 -6.06 -2.68
N HIS A 62 4.78 -6.47 -2.93
CA HIS A 62 4.08 -6.09 -4.15
C HIS A 62 3.76 -4.59 -4.19
N ALA A 63 3.38 -3.96 -3.08
CA ALA A 63 3.10 -2.53 -3.02
C ALA A 63 4.36 -1.69 -3.34
N HIS A 64 5.51 -2.05 -2.79
CA HIS A 64 6.78 -1.39 -3.11
C HIS A 64 7.16 -1.53 -4.58
N LYS A 65 7.06 -2.74 -5.14
CA LYS A 65 7.34 -2.98 -6.57
C LYS A 65 6.43 -2.17 -7.49
N ALA A 66 5.16 -1.98 -7.10
CA ALA A 66 4.26 -1.11 -7.85
C ALA A 66 4.74 0.35 -7.81
N ALA A 67 5.04 0.88 -6.63
CA ALA A 67 5.50 2.27 -6.46
C ALA A 67 6.80 2.55 -7.20
N GLU A 68 7.78 1.64 -7.10
CA GLU A 68 9.03 1.71 -7.85
C GLU A 68 8.80 1.61 -9.35
N GLY A 69 7.92 0.70 -9.79
CA GLY A 69 7.58 0.52 -11.19
C GLY A 69 6.98 1.77 -11.82
N PHE A 70 5.96 2.35 -11.18
CA PHE A 70 5.34 3.60 -11.66
C PHE A 70 6.31 4.78 -11.65
N THR A 71 7.20 4.86 -10.66
CA THR A 71 8.22 5.93 -10.57
C THR A 71 9.20 5.90 -11.76
N ARG A 72 9.46 4.73 -12.33
CA ARG A 72 10.43 4.55 -13.43
C ARG A 72 9.83 4.80 -14.82
N LEU A 73 8.53 5.03 -14.93
CA LEU A 73 7.88 5.27 -16.22
C LEU A 73 8.18 6.71 -16.68
N PRO A 74 8.81 6.91 -17.86
CA PRO A 74 9.16 8.26 -18.35
C PRO A 74 7.96 9.20 -18.49
N ASP A 75 6.82 8.66 -18.91
CA ASP A 75 5.55 9.37 -19.11
C ASP A 75 4.45 8.83 -18.19
N GLY A 76 4.83 8.32 -17.01
CA GLY A 76 3.90 7.77 -16.03
C GLY A 76 3.02 8.85 -15.40
N ASP A 77 1.77 8.52 -15.07
CA ASP A 77 0.92 9.42 -14.28
C ASP A 77 1.50 9.53 -12.86
N PRO A 78 1.89 10.73 -12.39
CA PRO A 78 2.37 10.92 -11.02
C PRO A 78 1.36 10.45 -9.96
N MET A 79 0.07 10.43 -10.28
CA MET A 79 -0.96 9.89 -9.40
C MET A 79 -0.84 8.38 -9.19
N ASP A 80 -0.32 7.61 -10.14
CA ASP A 80 -0.08 6.18 -9.95
C ASP A 80 1.01 5.93 -8.90
N VAL A 81 2.04 6.79 -8.86
CA VAL A 81 3.07 6.77 -7.81
C VAL A 81 2.45 7.15 -6.47
N ALA A 82 1.60 8.17 -6.42
CA ALA A 82 0.94 8.59 -5.19
C ALA A 82 0.01 7.48 -4.63
N TYR A 83 -0.80 6.85 -5.49
CA TYR A 83 -1.73 5.79 -5.08
C TYR A 83 -1.03 4.50 -4.66
N SER A 84 0.04 4.11 -5.35
CA SER A 84 0.83 2.94 -4.97
C SER A 84 1.59 3.17 -3.66
N THR A 85 2.11 4.38 -3.42
CA THR A 85 2.74 4.76 -2.16
C THR A 85 1.73 4.79 -0.99
N ASN A 86 0.50 5.27 -1.22
CA ASN A 86 -0.60 5.15 -0.26
C ASN A 86 -0.91 3.67 0.05
N GLY A 87 -0.88 2.81 -0.98
CA GLY A 87 -0.98 1.36 -0.82
C GLY A 87 0.08 0.78 0.11
N VAL A 88 1.35 1.19 -0.03
CA VAL A 88 2.44 0.81 0.89
C VAL A 88 2.10 1.17 2.34
N ALA A 89 1.67 2.42 2.57
CA ALA A 89 1.28 2.88 3.90
C ALA A 89 0.16 2.04 4.52
N GLY A 90 -0.89 1.72 3.75
CA GLY A 90 -2.00 0.89 4.22
C GLY A 90 -1.60 -0.56 4.57
N VAL A 91 -0.58 -1.12 3.92
CA VAL A 91 -0.07 -2.45 4.29
C VAL A 91 0.79 -2.38 5.55
N LEU A 92 1.64 -1.36 5.68
CA LEU A 92 2.47 -1.13 6.86
C LEU A 92 1.63 -0.95 8.13
N GLU A 93 0.53 -0.20 8.04
CA GLU A 93 -0.44 -0.05 9.12
C GLU A 93 -0.97 -1.41 9.61
N LYS A 94 -1.38 -2.27 8.66
CA LYS A 94 -1.90 -3.62 8.96
C LYS A 94 -0.84 -4.55 9.56
N LEU A 95 0.43 -4.34 9.22
CA LEU A 95 1.57 -5.04 9.82
C LEU A 95 1.95 -4.52 11.22
N GLY A 96 1.34 -3.41 11.65
CA GLY A 96 1.66 -2.71 12.89
C GLY A 96 2.95 -1.88 12.82
N ARG A 97 3.46 -1.60 11.62
CA ARG A 97 4.66 -0.78 11.37
C ARG A 97 4.26 0.69 11.22
N ASP A 98 3.74 1.25 12.30
CA ASP A 98 2.99 2.52 12.27
C ASP A 98 3.86 3.73 11.84
N ASP A 99 5.10 3.82 12.29
CA ASP A 99 5.99 4.95 11.93
C ASP A 99 6.31 4.96 10.43
N GLU A 100 6.54 3.77 9.85
CA GLU A 100 6.77 3.61 8.43
C GLU A 100 5.49 3.86 7.62
N ALA A 101 4.33 3.48 8.15
CA ALA A 101 3.04 3.76 7.53
C ALA A 101 2.78 5.26 7.44
N VAL A 102 3.04 6.01 8.53
CA VAL A 102 2.95 7.48 8.55
C VAL A 102 3.90 8.09 7.52
N SER A 103 5.18 7.70 7.54
CA SER A 103 6.18 8.22 6.60
C SER A 103 5.81 7.99 5.13
N ALA A 104 5.31 6.78 4.81
CA ALA A 104 4.84 6.47 3.47
C ALA A 104 3.60 7.30 3.08
N MET A 105 2.67 7.52 4.02
CA MET A 105 1.48 8.34 3.75
C MET A 105 1.82 9.83 3.59
N GLU A 106 2.81 10.34 4.32
CA GLU A 106 3.33 11.70 4.13
C GLU A 106 3.86 11.88 2.71
N ARG A 107 4.65 10.92 2.22
CA ARG A 107 5.12 10.93 0.83
C ARG A 107 3.97 10.85 -0.17
N ALA A 108 2.99 9.97 0.06
CA ALA A 108 1.83 9.85 -0.81
C ALA A 108 0.99 11.14 -0.89
N TYR A 109 0.82 11.82 0.26
CA TYR A 109 0.15 13.12 0.31
C TYR A 109 0.94 14.18 -0.46
N ALA A 110 2.25 14.30 -0.23
CA ALA A 110 3.11 15.26 -0.93
C ALA A 110 3.06 15.05 -2.46
N LEU A 111 3.18 13.80 -2.92
CA LEU A 111 3.05 13.45 -4.34
C LEU A 111 1.68 13.82 -4.91
N THR A 112 0.61 13.64 -4.12
CA THR A 112 -0.75 14.01 -4.55
C THR A 112 -0.91 15.52 -4.69
N VAL A 113 -0.36 16.29 -3.75
CA VAL A 113 -0.42 17.76 -3.79
C VAL A 113 0.37 18.28 -4.98
N ASP A 114 1.56 17.75 -5.23
CA ASP A 114 2.40 18.11 -6.37
C ASP A 114 1.68 17.81 -7.71
N ALA A 115 1.17 16.58 -7.86
CA ALA A 115 0.48 16.15 -9.07
C ALA A 115 -0.83 16.92 -9.36
N LYS A 116 -1.49 17.45 -8.33
CA LYS A 116 -2.74 18.21 -8.47
C LYS A 116 -2.55 19.73 -8.41
N GLY A 117 -1.37 20.20 -8.00
CA GLY A 117 -1.06 21.60 -7.79
C GLY A 117 -1.84 22.27 -6.64
N SER A 118 -2.53 21.51 -5.79
CA SER A 118 -3.35 22.08 -4.71
C SER A 118 -3.63 21.10 -3.58
N GLU A 119 -3.45 21.57 -2.33
CA GLU A 119 -3.90 20.86 -1.14
C GLU A 119 -5.43 20.77 -1.03
N ALA A 120 -6.15 21.68 -1.70
CA ALA A 120 -7.62 21.71 -1.70
C ALA A 120 -8.22 20.75 -2.74
N ASP A 121 -7.40 20.15 -3.61
CA ASP A 121 -7.88 19.14 -4.54
C ASP A 121 -8.52 17.96 -3.77
N PRO A 122 -9.67 17.42 -4.21
CA PRO A 122 -10.33 16.32 -3.52
C PRO A 122 -9.44 15.09 -3.27
N ALA A 123 -8.47 14.79 -4.14
CA ALA A 123 -7.52 13.71 -3.92
C ALA A 123 -6.53 14.05 -2.80
N ALA A 124 -6.00 15.27 -2.77
CA ALA A 124 -5.11 15.74 -1.72
C ALA A 124 -5.81 15.75 -0.35
N VAL A 125 -7.07 16.23 -0.29
CA VAL A 125 -7.89 16.20 0.93
C VAL A 125 -8.09 14.77 1.44
N ARG A 126 -8.36 13.81 0.55
CA ARG A 126 -8.47 12.39 0.93
C ARG A 126 -7.16 11.82 1.46
N ALA A 127 -6.04 12.11 0.80
CA ALA A 127 -4.72 11.65 1.24
C ALA A 127 -4.36 12.23 2.62
N LYS A 128 -4.63 13.51 2.85
CA LYS A 128 -4.44 14.18 4.15
C LYS A 128 -5.28 13.53 5.25
N LYS A 129 -6.55 13.24 4.98
CA LYS A 129 -7.43 12.53 5.93
C LYS A 129 -6.86 11.16 6.32
N ASN A 130 -6.32 10.42 5.36
CA ASN A 130 -5.68 9.13 5.65
C ASN A 130 -4.42 9.29 6.52
N LEU A 131 -3.59 10.30 6.21
CA LEU A 131 -2.40 10.63 7.01
C LEU A 131 -2.77 10.97 8.47
N ASP A 132 -3.75 11.84 8.66
CA ASP A 132 -4.21 12.23 10.00
C ASP A 132 -4.78 11.05 10.78
N GLY A 133 -5.52 10.17 10.09
CA GLY A 133 -6.02 8.91 10.65
C GLY A 133 -4.89 8.00 11.14
N LEU A 134 -3.84 7.81 10.33
CA LEU A 134 -2.67 7.01 10.68
C LEU A 134 -1.91 7.60 11.86
N ARG A 135 -1.65 8.92 11.87
CA ARG A 135 -0.99 9.62 12.99
C ARG A 135 -1.77 9.45 14.29
N SER A 136 -3.09 9.62 14.25
CA SER A 136 -3.96 9.42 15.41
C SER A 136 -3.93 7.97 15.92
N LEU A 137 -3.92 6.98 15.02
CA LEU A 137 -3.80 5.57 15.39
C LEU A 137 -2.45 5.27 16.05
N ALA A 138 -1.35 5.72 15.44
CA ALA A 138 0.02 5.52 15.95
C ALA A 138 0.16 6.11 17.36
N MET A 139 -0.31 7.34 17.57
CA MET A 139 -0.27 8.00 18.87
C MET A 139 -1.08 7.26 19.93
N ARG A 140 -2.27 6.75 19.61
CA ARG A 140 -3.09 5.95 20.54
C ARG A 140 -2.40 4.64 20.94
N LYS A 141 -1.76 3.95 19.99
CA LYS A 141 -1.01 2.72 20.28
C LYS A 141 0.20 2.99 21.17
N LEU A 142 0.94 4.07 20.91
CA LEU A 142 2.07 4.50 21.73
C LEU A 142 1.65 4.84 23.16
N ALA A 143 0.57 5.60 23.34
CA ALA A 143 0.03 5.94 24.65
C ALA A 143 -0.36 4.67 25.44
N ARG A 144 -1.06 3.73 24.78
CA ARG A 144 -1.44 2.45 25.39
C ARG A 144 -0.21 1.64 25.83
N ALA A 145 0.84 1.58 25.00
CA ALA A 145 2.06 0.86 25.32
C ALA A 145 2.82 1.47 26.52
N LYS A 146 2.77 2.80 26.68
CA LYS A 146 3.35 3.49 27.84
C LYS A 146 2.59 3.17 29.13
N ASN A 147 1.26 3.18 29.08
CA ASN A 147 0.43 2.88 30.27
C ASN A 147 0.62 1.44 30.76
N VAL A 148 0.72 0.46 29.86
CA VAL A 148 1.00 -0.94 30.25
C VAL A 148 2.37 -1.07 30.93
N LYS A 149 3.37 -0.30 30.50
CA LYS A 149 4.71 -0.32 31.12
C LYS A 149 4.76 0.36 32.49
N SER A 150 3.84 1.27 32.81
CA SER A 150 3.76 1.90 34.12
C SER A 150 2.99 1.07 35.16
N GLU A 151 2.28 0.04 34.73
CA GLU A 151 1.50 -0.87 35.58
C GLU A 151 2.25 -2.17 35.95
N LEU A 152 3.45 -2.38 35.39
CA LEU A 152 4.36 -3.51 35.65
C LEU A 152 5.54 -3.08 36.52
#